data_AF-A0A2W7NAK8-F1
#
_entry.id   AF-A0A2W7NAK8-F1
#
_cell.length_a   1.000
_cell.length_b   1.000
_cell.length_c   1.000
_cell.angle_alpha   90.00
_cell.angle_beta   90.00
_cell.angle_gamma   90.00
#
_symmetry.space_group_name_H-M   'P 1'
#
loop_
_entity.id
_entity.type
_entity.pdbx_description
1 polymer ?
#
loop_
_entity_poly.entity_id
_entity_poly.type
_entity_poly.pdbx_seq_one_letter_code
_entity_poly.pdbx_strand_id
1 'polypeptide(L)'
;MSAAFREGPRAMASADGRRLRLVHGPIDLHVTLEGPEEALRGAGARARSVFVDILPRLAEELPRLRHPGGPRPEGPVARRMVRAVRPFAPLFVTPMAAVAGSVADHVLAAMLVPGHGLRRAIVNNGGDIAIWLASGTLRVGLCDDPVARTLPGRIAIGAGDGIGGIATSGWRGRSHSLGIADAVTVLARDAAAADAAATLIANAVDLPGHPTIERRPAVALAPDSDLGERPVTTGVGTLSAAEIGAALDAGAACAAVFRARGWIAAACLSLCGEIRILGTKLELPAHA
;
A
#
# COMPACT_ATOMS: atom_id res chain seq x y z
N MET A 1 -20.79 -31.55 -9.90
CA MET A 1 -20.60 -30.10 -10.00
C MET A 1 -20.53 -29.54 -8.59
N SER A 2 -19.32 -29.31 -8.08
CA SER A 2 -19.13 -28.74 -6.73
C SER A 2 -19.58 -27.29 -6.76
N ALA A 3 -20.61 -26.95 -5.99
CA ALA A 3 -20.96 -25.55 -5.73
C ALA A 3 -19.79 -24.94 -4.94
N ALA A 4 -18.86 -24.31 -5.66
CA ALA A 4 -17.76 -23.58 -5.04
C ALA A 4 -18.37 -22.56 -4.07
N PHE A 5 -18.09 -22.73 -2.79
CA PHE A 5 -18.48 -21.80 -1.73
C PHE A 5 -17.94 -20.41 -2.11
N ARG A 6 -18.80 -19.53 -2.63
CA ARG A 6 -18.45 -18.12 -2.83
C ARG A 6 -18.67 -17.42 -1.51
N GLU A 7 -17.59 -17.22 -0.77
CA GLU A 7 -17.61 -16.44 0.46
C GLU A 7 -18.00 -15.00 0.11
N GLY A 8 -19.22 -14.60 0.45
CA GLY A 8 -19.73 -13.26 0.19
C GLY A 8 -19.04 -12.20 1.07
N PRO A 9 -19.19 -10.91 0.73
CA PRO A 9 -18.64 -9.82 1.52
C PRO A 9 -19.23 -9.81 2.93
N ARG A 10 -18.38 -9.69 3.94
CA ARG A 10 -18.74 -9.60 5.37
C ARG A 10 -18.40 -8.22 5.91
N ALA A 11 -19.22 -7.73 6.83
CA ALA A 11 -19.05 -6.39 7.39
C ALA A 11 -19.39 -6.34 8.89
N MET A 12 -18.42 -5.99 9.71
CA MET A 12 -18.53 -5.89 11.18
C MET A 12 -18.32 -4.45 11.61
N ALA A 13 -19.24 -3.88 12.41
CA ALA A 13 -19.09 -2.51 12.93
C ALA A 13 -19.03 -2.51 14.46
N SER A 14 -18.31 -1.54 15.04
CA SER A 14 -18.41 -1.24 16.46
C SER A 14 -19.79 -0.64 16.78
N ALA A 15 -20.22 -0.78 18.03
CA ALA A 15 -21.49 -0.25 18.51
C ALA A 15 -21.62 1.28 18.30
N ASP A 16 -20.51 2.01 18.39
CA ASP A 16 -20.46 3.46 18.19
C ASP A 16 -20.29 3.89 16.72
N GLY A 17 -20.23 2.94 15.78
CA GLY A 17 -20.07 3.20 14.35
C GLY A 17 -18.72 3.79 13.93
N ARG A 18 -17.78 3.99 14.87
CA ARG A 18 -16.47 4.58 14.59
C ARG A 18 -15.49 3.61 13.92
N ARG A 19 -15.73 2.31 14.03
CA ARG A 19 -14.91 1.27 13.41
C ARG A 19 -15.79 0.36 12.55
N LEU A 20 -15.30 0.07 11.35
CA LEU A 20 -15.94 -0.85 10.42
C LEU A 20 -14.86 -1.74 9.81
N ARG A 21 -15.05 -3.06 9.85
CA ARG A 21 -14.23 -4.04 9.15
C ARG A 21 -15.01 -4.62 7.98
N LEU A 22 -14.44 -4.61 6.78
CA LEU A 22 -15.04 -5.13 5.55
C LEU A 22 -14.13 -6.21 4.96
N VAL A 23 -14.63 -7.43 4.78
CA VAL A 23 -13.83 -8.58 4.33
C VAL A 23 -14.49 -9.25 3.13
N HIS A 24 -13.75 -9.45 2.05
CA HIS A 24 -14.18 -10.25 0.89
C HIS A 24 -12.95 -10.85 0.21
N GLY A 25 -12.78 -12.17 0.31
CA GLY A 25 -11.58 -12.86 -0.19
C GLY A 25 -10.30 -12.27 0.42
N PRO A 26 -9.31 -11.84 -0.40
CA PRO A 26 -8.03 -11.28 0.08
C PRO A 26 -8.12 -9.81 0.52
N ILE A 27 -9.29 -9.18 0.40
CA ILE A 27 -9.50 -7.78 0.78
C ILE A 27 -10.01 -7.73 2.21
N ASP A 28 -9.27 -7.04 3.09
CA ASP A 28 -9.61 -6.85 4.51
C ASP A 28 -9.40 -5.38 4.88
N LEU A 29 -10.48 -4.61 4.89
CA LEU A 29 -10.46 -3.19 5.18
C LEU A 29 -10.77 -2.93 6.64
N HIS A 30 -9.88 -2.20 7.30
CA HIS A 30 -10.10 -1.60 8.60
C HIS A 30 -10.38 -0.11 8.43
N VAL A 31 -11.64 0.28 8.62
CA VAL A 31 -12.11 1.65 8.49
C VAL A 31 -12.26 2.28 9.86
N THR A 32 -11.64 3.45 10.05
CA THR A 32 -11.80 4.29 11.25
C THR A 32 -12.42 5.62 10.84
N LEU A 33 -13.52 5.99 11.50
CA LEU A 33 -14.30 7.17 11.22
C LEU A 33 -14.42 8.05 12.46
N GLU A 34 -14.47 9.36 12.22
CA GLU A 34 -14.67 10.34 13.25
C GLU A 34 -15.62 11.42 12.76
N GLY A 35 -16.67 11.75 13.52
CA GLY A 35 -17.70 12.69 13.12
C GLY A 35 -18.97 12.55 13.98
N PRO A 36 -20.02 13.35 13.68
CA PRO A 36 -21.35 13.17 14.25
C PRO A 36 -21.95 11.82 13.87
N GLU A 37 -22.86 11.30 14.70
CA GLU A 37 -23.41 9.95 14.53
C GLU A 37 -24.06 9.72 13.16
N GLU A 38 -24.78 10.72 12.64
CA GLU A 38 -25.40 10.66 11.31
C GLU A 38 -24.37 10.53 10.19
N ALA A 39 -23.26 11.28 10.28
CA ALA A 39 -22.15 11.18 9.33
C ALA A 39 -21.50 9.79 9.37
N LEU A 40 -21.32 9.22 10.57
CA LEU A 40 -20.76 7.87 10.74
C LEU A 40 -21.66 6.81 10.10
N ARG A 41 -22.97 6.85 10.38
CA ARG A 41 -23.95 5.91 9.80
C ARG A 41 -23.99 6.01 8.27
N GLY A 42 -24.08 7.23 7.74
CA GLY A 42 -24.11 7.46 6.30
C GLY A 42 -22.83 6.98 5.60
N ALA A 43 -21.67 7.30 6.16
CA ALA A 43 -20.38 6.84 5.63
C ALA A 43 -20.26 5.31 5.67
N GLY A 44 -20.61 4.68 6.79
CA GLY A 44 -20.57 3.23 6.94
C GLY A 44 -21.50 2.51 5.94
N ALA A 45 -22.69 3.05 5.68
CA ALA A 45 -23.62 2.51 4.69
C ALA A 45 -23.06 2.58 3.26
N ARG A 46 -22.50 3.73 2.87
CA ARG A 46 -21.88 3.91 1.54
C ARG A 46 -20.66 3.01 1.34
N ALA A 47 -19.80 2.90 2.36
CA ALA A 47 -18.65 2.02 2.35
C ALA A 47 -19.06 0.55 2.11
N ARG A 48 -20.07 0.06 2.84
CA ARG A 48 -20.63 -1.29 2.65
C ARG A 48 -21.20 -1.47 1.25
N SER A 49 -21.95 -0.49 0.75
CA SER A 49 -22.60 -0.55 -0.55
C SER A 49 -21.59 -0.71 -1.69
N VAL A 50 -20.53 0.11 -1.74
CA VAL A 50 -19.53 -0.01 -2.81
C VAL A 50 -18.64 -1.24 -2.65
N PHE A 51 -18.41 -1.70 -1.42
CA PHE A 51 -17.49 -2.82 -1.14
C PHE A 51 -17.94 -4.16 -1.73
N VAL A 52 -19.25 -4.39 -1.82
CA VAL A 52 -19.84 -5.63 -2.37
C VAL A 52 -19.33 -5.91 -3.78
N ASP A 53 -19.17 -4.86 -4.58
CA ASP A 53 -18.84 -4.95 -6.02
C ASP A 53 -17.34 -4.99 -6.31
N ILE A 54 -16.47 -4.70 -5.33
CA ILE A 54 -15.03 -4.49 -5.58
C ILE A 54 -14.36 -5.76 -6.11
N LEU A 55 -14.45 -6.86 -5.35
CA LEU A 55 -13.76 -8.10 -5.72
C LEU A 55 -14.29 -8.71 -7.03
N PRO A 56 -15.62 -8.84 -7.26
CA PRO A 56 -16.14 -9.38 -8.51
C PRO A 56 -15.69 -8.58 -9.73
N ARG A 57 -15.77 -7.24 -9.68
CA ARG A 57 -15.34 -6.38 -10.80
C ARG A 57 -13.84 -6.46 -11.05
N LEU A 58 -13.03 -6.47 -9.98
CA LEU A 58 -11.58 -6.64 -10.14
C LEU A 58 -11.24 -8.00 -10.76
N ALA A 59 -11.93 -9.08 -10.35
CA ALA A 59 -11.72 -10.42 -10.91
C ALA A 59 -11.97 -10.47 -12.43
N GLU A 60 -13.00 -9.77 -12.91
CA GLU A 60 -13.30 -9.64 -14.35
C GLU A 60 -12.20 -8.88 -15.12
N GLU A 61 -11.51 -7.95 -14.46
CA GLU A 61 -10.44 -7.14 -15.04
C GLU A 61 -9.02 -7.68 -14.78
N LEU A 62 -8.85 -8.78 -14.03
CA LEU A 62 -7.53 -9.31 -13.70
C LEU A 62 -6.63 -9.55 -14.92
N PRO A 63 -7.10 -10.17 -16.03
CA PRO A 63 -6.24 -10.41 -17.19
C PRO A 63 -5.57 -9.14 -17.75
N ARG A 64 -6.28 -8.01 -17.79
CA ARG A 64 -5.70 -6.73 -18.26
C ARG A 64 -4.83 -6.06 -17.22
N LEU A 65 -5.14 -6.23 -15.93
CA LEU A 65 -4.42 -5.60 -14.82
C LEU A 65 -3.08 -6.27 -14.51
N ARG A 66 -2.87 -7.51 -14.97
CA ARG A 66 -1.61 -8.26 -14.83
C ARG A 66 -0.58 -7.97 -15.93
N HIS A 67 -0.88 -7.05 -16.86
CA HIS A 67 0.03 -6.69 -17.93
C HIS A 67 0.39 -5.19 -17.91
N PRO A 68 1.68 -4.83 -18.03
CA PRO A 68 2.06 -3.45 -18.30
C PRO A 68 1.45 -3.01 -19.63
N GLY A 69 0.60 -1.97 -19.60
CA GLY A 69 -0.06 -1.47 -20.81
C GLY A 69 -1.20 -2.34 -21.33
N GLY A 70 -1.83 -3.17 -20.47
CA GLY A 70 -3.07 -3.87 -20.83
C GLY A 70 -4.20 -2.92 -21.28
N PRO A 71 -5.27 -3.47 -21.90
CA PRO A 71 -6.41 -2.67 -22.36
C PRO A 71 -6.98 -1.74 -21.28
N ARG A 72 -7.56 -0.61 -21.71
CA ARG A 72 -8.14 0.38 -20.80
C ARG A 72 -9.17 -0.29 -19.87
N PRO A 73 -9.09 -0.08 -18.54
CA PRO A 73 -10.04 -0.65 -17.60
C PRO A 73 -11.37 0.14 -17.53
N GLU A 74 -12.41 -0.54 -17.09
CA GLU A 74 -13.79 -0.07 -16.98
C GLU A 74 -14.24 0.12 -15.52
N GLY A 75 -13.65 -0.61 -14.57
CA GLY A 75 -13.95 -0.45 -13.16
C GLY A 75 -13.31 0.80 -12.56
N PRO A 76 -13.94 1.45 -11.56
CA PRO A 76 -13.37 2.61 -10.90
C PRO A 76 -12.05 2.29 -10.18
N VAL A 77 -11.95 1.11 -9.56
CA VAL A 77 -10.73 0.67 -8.87
C VAL A 77 -9.62 0.37 -9.88
N ALA A 78 -9.92 -0.40 -10.93
CA ALA A 78 -8.97 -0.74 -11.99
C ALA A 78 -8.42 0.50 -12.72
N ARG A 79 -9.26 1.50 -13.01
CA ARG A 79 -8.82 2.79 -13.55
C ARG A 79 -7.85 3.52 -12.61
N ARG A 80 -8.08 3.42 -11.31
CA ARG A 80 -7.21 4.03 -10.30
C ARG A 80 -5.85 3.33 -10.25
N MET A 81 -5.84 2.01 -10.30
CA MET A 81 -4.62 1.20 -10.38
C MET A 81 -3.76 1.59 -11.59
N VAL A 82 -4.36 1.65 -12.78
CA VAL A 82 -3.66 2.06 -14.02
C VAL A 82 -3.13 3.49 -13.91
N ARG A 83 -3.92 4.42 -13.36
CA ARG A 83 -3.48 5.82 -13.17
C ARG A 83 -2.29 5.90 -12.21
N ALA A 84 -2.30 5.12 -11.13
CA ALA A 84 -1.26 5.13 -10.11
C ALA A 84 0.10 4.65 -10.66
N VAL A 85 0.10 3.63 -11.52
CA VAL A 85 1.35 3.07 -12.06
C VAL A 85 1.89 3.81 -13.28
N ARG A 86 1.03 4.56 -13.98
CA ARG A 86 1.38 5.27 -15.23
C ARG A 86 2.61 6.18 -15.13
N PRO A 87 2.84 6.97 -14.06
CA PRO A 87 3.99 7.88 -13.99
C PRO A 87 5.33 7.17 -14.04
N PHE A 88 5.41 5.90 -13.64
CA PHE A 88 6.67 5.16 -13.51
C PHE A 88 7.18 4.56 -14.81
N ALA A 89 6.44 4.67 -15.92
CA ALA A 89 6.94 4.25 -17.23
C ALA A 89 8.26 4.97 -17.57
N PRO A 90 9.27 4.27 -18.14
CA PRO A 90 9.21 2.92 -18.70
C PRO A 90 9.59 1.79 -17.70
N LEU A 91 9.66 2.06 -16.40
CA LEU A 91 9.93 1.00 -15.41
C LEU A 91 8.85 -0.09 -15.51
N PHE A 92 9.26 -1.35 -15.35
CA PHE A 92 8.30 -2.44 -15.29
C PHE A 92 7.45 -2.31 -14.03
N VAL A 93 6.14 -2.18 -14.23
CA VAL A 93 5.14 -2.22 -13.18
C VAL A 93 3.81 -2.62 -13.82
N THR A 94 3.05 -3.49 -13.16
CA THR A 94 1.67 -3.78 -13.54
C THR A 94 0.73 -3.01 -12.62
N PRO A 95 -0.50 -2.71 -13.06
CA PRO A 95 -1.54 -2.17 -12.18
C PRO A 95 -1.74 -2.92 -10.85
N MET A 96 -1.36 -4.20 -10.76
CA MET A 96 -1.48 -4.98 -9.51
C MET A 96 -0.67 -4.37 -8.36
N ALA A 97 0.41 -3.64 -8.64
CA ALA A 97 1.22 -2.93 -7.63
C ALA A 97 0.49 -1.78 -6.91
N ALA A 98 -0.75 -1.46 -7.30
CA ALA A 98 -1.55 -0.40 -6.69
C ALA A 98 -2.93 -0.90 -6.21
N VAL A 99 -3.15 -2.22 -6.17
CA VAL A 99 -4.49 -2.80 -5.93
C VAL A 99 -5.01 -2.43 -4.54
N ALA A 100 -4.19 -2.57 -3.51
CA ALA A 100 -4.64 -2.44 -2.13
C ALA A 100 -4.93 -0.97 -1.80
N GLY A 101 -4.03 -0.07 -2.20
CA GLY A 101 -4.21 1.37 -2.10
C GLY A 101 -5.40 1.87 -2.92
N SER A 102 -5.60 1.34 -4.14
CA SER A 102 -6.75 1.73 -4.99
C SER A 102 -8.10 1.33 -4.40
N VAL A 103 -8.17 0.16 -3.75
CA VAL A 103 -9.38 -0.28 -3.03
C VAL A 103 -9.65 0.63 -1.83
N ALA A 104 -8.62 0.91 -1.01
CA ALA A 104 -8.76 1.79 0.15
C ALA A 104 -9.27 3.19 -0.24
N ASP A 105 -8.65 3.76 -1.27
CA ASP A 105 -9.04 5.04 -1.84
C ASP A 105 -10.48 5.05 -2.41
N HIS A 106 -10.90 3.96 -3.05
CA HIS A 106 -12.24 3.87 -3.63
C HIS A 106 -13.33 3.88 -2.55
N VAL A 107 -13.12 3.10 -1.49
CA VAL A 107 -14.03 3.08 -0.33
C VAL A 107 -14.03 4.42 0.39
N LEU A 108 -12.86 5.04 0.58
CA LEU A 108 -12.76 6.38 1.16
C LEU A 108 -13.56 7.40 0.34
N ALA A 109 -13.38 7.43 -0.98
CA ALA A 109 -14.08 8.36 -1.86
C ALA A 109 -15.61 8.21 -1.79
N ALA A 110 -16.12 6.98 -1.67
CA ALA A 110 -17.56 6.74 -1.52
C ALA A 110 -18.13 7.31 -0.21
N MET A 111 -17.32 7.44 0.84
CA MET A 111 -17.75 8.04 2.10
C MET A 111 -17.77 9.57 2.07
N LEU A 112 -16.90 10.19 1.27
CA LEU A 112 -16.67 11.64 1.20
C LEU A 112 -17.57 12.36 0.19
N VAL A 113 -18.87 12.06 0.20
CA VAL A 113 -19.87 12.80 -0.60
C VAL A 113 -20.01 14.25 -0.11
N PRO A 114 -20.48 15.20 -0.93
CA PRO A 114 -20.74 16.57 -0.47
C PRO A 114 -21.60 16.59 0.81
N GLY A 115 -21.20 17.37 1.81
CA GLY A 115 -21.91 17.45 3.09
C GLY A 115 -21.77 16.22 3.99
N HIS A 116 -20.81 15.31 3.75
CA HIS A 116 -20.65 14.07 4.52
C HIS A 116 -20.44 14.25 6.04
N GLY A 117 -20.01 15.43 6.52
CA GLY A 117 -19.94 15.76 7.95
C GLY A 117 -18.87 15.03 8.78
N LEU A 118 -17.98 14.26 8.15
CA LEU A 118 -16.87 13.58 8.85
C LEU A 118 -15.80 14.61 9.25
N ARG A 119 -15.11 14.33 10.35
CA ARG A 119 -13.91 15.03 10.81
C ARG A 119 -12.62 14.30 10.42
N ARG A 120 -12.68 12.98 10.32
CA ARG A 120 -11.59 12.10 9.89
C ARG A 120 -12.14 10.81 9.31
N ALA A 121 -11.47 10.27 8.29
CA ALA A 121 -11.72 8.94 7.76
C ALA A 121 -10.38 8.29 7.37
N ILE A 122 -10.19 7.05 7.79
CA ILE A 122 -9.00 6.25 7.51
C ILE A 122 -9.48 4.89 7.02
N VAL A 123 -8.96 4.42 5.89
CA VAL A 123 -9.24 3.09 5.33
C VAL A 123 -7.92 2.37 5.15
N ASN A 124 -7.64 1.33 5.94
CA ASN A 124 -6.42 0.54 5.87
C ASN A 124 -6.71 -0.83 5.24
N ASN A 125 -5.99 -1.17 4.17
CA ASN A 125 -6.03 -2.46 3.48
C ASN A 125 -4.70 -3.22 3.60
N GLY A 126 -4.35 -3.65 4.81
CA GLY A 126 -3.15 -4.45 5.04
C GLY A 126 -1.83 -3.70 4.93
N GLY A 127 -1.82 -2.40 5.26
CA GLY A 127 -0.63 -1.52 5.17
C GLY A 127 -0.80 -0.37 4.19
N ASP A 128 -1.75 -0.50 3.26
CA ASP A 128 -2.11 0.54 2.29
C ASP A 128 -3.30 1.35 2.80
N ILE A 129 -3.04 2.59 3.18
CA ILE A 129 -3.91 3.40 4.02
C ILE A 129 -4.32 4.66 3.27
N ALA A 130 -5.61 4.78 2.95
CA ALA A 130 -6.22 6.01 2.47
C ALA A 130 -6.66 6.88 3.65
N ILE A 131 -6.36 8.17 3.59
CA ILE A 131 -6.51 9.11 4.71
C ILE A 131 -7.24 10.36 4.24
N TRP A 132 -8.22 10.78 5.03
CA TRP A 132 -8.83 12.09 4.92
C TRP A 132 -8.97 12.72 6.31
N LEU A 133 -8.59 14.00 6.39
CA LEU A 133 -8.63 14.81 7.61
C LEU A 133 -9.31 16.14 7.29
N ALA A 134 -10.33 16.52 8.07
CA ALA A 134 -10.89 17.87 8.01
C ALA A 134 -9.91 18.90 8.58
N SER A 135 -9.25 18.54 9.68
CA SER A 135 -8.33 19.39 10.43
C SER A 135 -7.43 18.56 11.35
N GLY A 136 -6.41 19.19 11.93
CA GLY A 136 -5.53 18.59 12.93
C GLY A 136 -4.50 17.63 12.33
N THR A 137 -3.95 16.77 13.19
CA THR A 137 -2.83 15.88 12.86
C THR A 137 -3.18 14.42 13.15
N LEU A 138 -2.81 13.55 12.22
CA LEU A 138 -2.78 12.10 12.39
C LEU A 138 -1.34 11.67 12.70
N ARG A 139 -1.17 10.85 13.75
CA ARG A 139 0.10 10.19 14.03
C ARG A 139 0.02 8.73 13.61
N VAL A 140 0.94 8.30 12.76
CA VAL A 140 1.03 6.92 12.27
C VAL A 140 2.34 6.31 12.76
N GLY A 141 2.29 5.10 13.31
CA GLY A 141 3.50 4.35 13.67
C GLY A 141 4.08 3.68 12.43
N LEU A 142 5.39 3.78 12.24
CA LEU A 142 6.12 2.95 11.29
C LEU A 142 6.36 1.60 11.94
N CYS A 143 6.11 0.50 11.24
CA CYS A 143 6.37 -0.86 11.68
C CYS A 143 7.21 -1.53 10.59
N ASP A 144 8.48 -1.79 10.89
CA ASP A 144 9.43 -2.46 10.00
C ASP A 144 9.41 -3.98 10.16
N ASP A 145 9.02 -4.47 11.34
CA ASP A 145 8.78 -5.88 11.61
C ASP A 145 7.43 -6.10 12.35
N PRO A 146 6.40 -6.64 11.67
CA PRO A 146 5.10 -6.92 12.29
C PRO A 146 5.16 -8.00 13.38
N VAL A 147 6.20 -8.85 13.40
CA VAL A 147 6.42 -9.88 14.42
C VAL A 147 7.11 -9.28 15.65
N ALA A 148 8.18 -8.52 15.46
CA ALA A 148 8.89 -7.86 16.55
C ALA A 148 8.12 -6.67 17.17
N ARG A 149 7.13 -6.12 16.45
CA ARG A 149 6.32 -4.95 16.85
C ARG A 149 7.17 -3.74 17.24
N THR A 150 8.35 -3.63 16.66
CA THR A 150 9.21 -2.46 16.82
C THR A 150 8.57 -1.28 16.09
N LEU A 151 8.51 -0.13 16.76
CA LEU A 151 8.07 1.13 16.17
C LEU A 151 9.30 2.00 15.95
N PRO A 152 10.07 1.80 14.86
CA PRO A 152 11.27 2.58 14.57
C PRO A 152 10.99 4.07 14.35
N GLY A 153 9.73 4.51 14.23
CA GLY A 153 9.41 5.89 13.92
C GLY A 153 7.94 6.25 14.01
N ARG A 154 7.67 7.56 13.95
CA ARG A 154 6.34 8.13 13.85
C ARG A 154 6.26 9.09 12.67
N ILE A 155 5.12 9.07 12.00
CA ILE A 155 4.74 10.02 10.96
C ILE A 155 3.72 10.97 11.56
N ALA A 156 3.90 12.27 11.36
CA ALA A 156 2.88 13.28 11.62
C ALA A 156 2.31 13.83 10.30
N ILE A 157 1.00 13.64 10.08
CA ILE A 157 0.30 14.06 8.86
C ILE A 157 -0.79 15.07 9.25
N GLY A 158 -0.65 16.32 8.79
CA GLY A 158 -1.64 17.38 8.95
C GLY A 158 -2.63 17.44 7.78
N ALA A 159 -3.82 17.98 8.04
CA ALA A 159 -4.89 18.12 7.02
C ALA A 159 -4.52 18.96 5.78
N GLY A 160 -3.45 19.76 5.83
CA GLY A 160 -2.96 20.57 4.71
C GLY A 160 -1.69 20.05 4.02
N ASP A 161 -1.15 18.91 4.47
CA ASP A 161 0.16 18.43 3.99
C ASP A 161 0.12 17.83 2.57
N GLY A 162 -1.06 17.74 1.95
CA GLY A 162 -1.23 17.12 0.64
C GLY A 162 -1.01 15.60 0.65
N ILE A 163 -1.00 14.97 1.82
CA ILE A 163 -0.81 13.53 2.00
C ILE A 163 -2.17 12.89 2.28
N GLY A 164 -2.64 12.08 1.34
CA GLY A 164 -3.88 11.31 1.43
C GLY A 164 -3.66 9.80 1.44
N GLY A 165 -2.41 9.34 1.34
CA GLY A 165 -2.06 7.93 1.26
C GLY A 165 -0.76 7.58 1.95
N ILE A 166 -0.75 6.40 2.57
CA ILE A 166 0.44 5.71 3.06
C ILE A 166 0.41 4.29 2.51
N ALA A 167 1.57 3.74 2.16
CA ALA A 167 1.70 2.33 1.82
C ALA A 167 3.01 1.78 2.36
N THR A 168 3.06 0.48 2.63
CA THR A 168 4.27 -0.21 3.06
C THR A 168 4.48 -1.47 2.23
N SER A 169 5.66 -1.60 1.62
CA SER A 169 6.05 -2.78 0.83
C SER A 169 7.37 -3.36 1.33
N GLY A 170 7.58 -4.66 1.17
CA GLY A 170 8.79 -5.35 1.64
C GLY A 170 8.77 -6.83 1.28
N TRP A 171 9.93 -7.48 1.29
CA TRP A 171 10.06 -8.86 0.79
C TRP A 171 9.37 -9.91 1.65
N ARG A 172 9.17 -9.63 2.95
CA ARG A 172 8.41 -10.46 3.90
C ARG A 172 6.91 -10.14 3.92
N GLY A 173 6.47 -9.23 3.06
CA GLY A 173 5.08 -8.81 2.98
C GLY A 173 4.16 -9.87 2.38
N ARG A 174 2.88 -9.50 2.25
CA ARG A 174 1.82 -10.32 1.65
C ARG A 174 1.95 -10.51 0.13
N SER A 175 2.83 -9.74 -0.52
CA SER A 175 3.03 -9.71 -1.96
C SER A 175 4.49 -10.01 -2.30
N HIS A 176 4.74 -10.67 -3.43
CA HIS A 176 6.09 -10.94 -3.88
C HIS A 176 6.84 -9.65 -4.25
N SER A 177 8.07 -9.52 -3.75
CA SER A 177 8.98 -8.41 -4.04
C SER A 177 10.18 -8.91 -4.86
N LEU A 178 10.71 -8.04 -5.72
CA LEU A 178 11.96 -8.30 -6.45
C LEU A 178 13.19 -7.93 -5.61
N GLY A 179 13.06 -6.92 -4.76
CA GLY A 179 14.12 -6.43 -3.89
C GLY A 179 14.16 -7.13 -2.53
N ILE A 180 14.98 -6.59 -1.64
CA ILE A 180 15.29 -7.17 -0.32
C ILE A 180 14.93 -6.28 0.86
N ALA A 181 14.33 -5.10 0.65
CA ALA A 181 13.90 -4.24 1.77
C ALA A 181 12.95 -4.97 2.72
N ASP A 182 13.22 -4.89 4.02
CA ASP A 182 12.32 -5.42 5.05
C ASP A 182 11.00 -4.63 5.04
N ALA A 183 11.12 -3.30 4.99
CA ALA A 183 9.98 -2.41 4.77
C ALA A 183 10.39 -1.13 4.04
N VAL A 184 9.50 -0.65 3.17
CA VAL A 184 9.52 0.67 2.57
C VAL A 184 8.16 1.29 2.76
N THR A 185 8.08 2.32 3.62
CA THR A 185 6.86 3.11 3.82
C THR A 185 6.90 4.39 3.00
N VAL A 186 5.88 4.64 2.19
CA VAL A 186 5.77 5.83 1.32
C VAL A 186 4.56 6.66 1.70
N LEU A 187 4.71 7.98 1.65
CA LEU A 187 3.64 8.95 1.83
C LEU A 187 3.39 9.64 0.49
N ALA A 188 2.14 9.64 0.02
CA ALA A 188 1.76 10.26 -1.25
C ALA A 188 0.39 10.94 -1.17
N ARG A 189 -0.02 11.55 -2.29
CA ARG A 189 -1.30 12.26 -2.40
C ARG A 189 -2.53 11.38 -2.17
N ASP A 190 -2.42 10.09 -2.44
CA ASP A 190 -3.47 9.09 -2.33
C ASP A 190 -2.83 7.70 -2.13
N ALA A 191 -3.61 6.73 -1.62
CA ALA A 191 -3.06 5.43 -1.23
C ALA A 191 -2.60 4.62 -2.44
N ALA A 192 -3.29 4.74 -3.58
CA ALA A 192 -2.90 4.06 -4.81
C ALA A 192 -1.51 4.49 -5.30
N ALA A 193 -1.21 5.79 -5.29
CA ALA A 193 0.12 6.29 -5.65
C ALA A 193 1.20 5.86 -4.65
N ALA A 194 0.87 5.84 -3.35
CA ALA A 194 1.79 5.37 -2.32
C ALA A 194 2.14 3.88 -2.51
N ASP A 195 1.14 3.03 -2.78
CA ASP A 195 1.27 1.57 -2.96
C ASP A 195 2.20 1.21 -4.13
N ALA A 196 1.95 1.83 -5.29
CA ALA A 196 2.82 1.65 -6.46
C ALA A 196 4.25 2.13 -6.22
N ALA A 197 4.42 3.29 -5.59
CA ALA A 197 5.73 3.85 -5.29
C ALA A 197 6.49 3.00 -4.26
N ALA A 198 5.83 2.54 -3.20
CA ALA A 198 6.41 1.69 -2.17
C ALA A 198 6.93 0.39 -2.77
N THR A 199 6.13 -0.24 -3.64
CA THR A 199 6.53 -1.44 -4.38
C THR A 199 7.79 -1.21 -5.23
N LEU A 200 7.84 -0.12 -5.98
CA LEU A 200 8.98 0.18 -6.86
C LEU A 200 10.24 0.57 -6.10
N ILE A 201 10.11 1.31 -5.00
CA ILE A 201 11.25 1.67 -4.14
C ILE A 201 11.76 0.43 -3.40
N ALA A 202 10.88 -0.44 -2.89
CA ALA A 202 11.27 -1.71 -2.28
C ALA A 202 12.01 -2.61 -3.26
N ASN A 203 11.55 -2.67 -4.52
CA ASN A 203 12.25 -3.39 -5.59
C ASN A 203 13.63 -2.79 -5.93
N ALA A 204 13.83 -1.50 -5.69
CA ALA A 204 15.11 -0.82 -5.93
C ALA A 204 16.12 -0.99 -4.78
N VAL A 205 15.66 -1.39 -3.59
CA VAL A 205 16.55 -1.86 -2.51
C VAL A 205 16.94 -3.29 -2.84
N ASP A 206 18.05 -3.46 -3.53
CA ASP A 206 18.47 -4.78 -4.02
C ASP A 206 19.99 -4.93 -4.16
N LEU A 207 20.44 -6.18 -4.17
CA LEU A 207 21.80 -6.60 -4.52
C LEU A 207 21.70 -7.71 -5.58
N PRO A 208 21.65 -7.34 -6.87
CA PRO A 208 21.52 -8.33 -7.94
C PRO A 208 22.69 -9.32 -7.96
N GLY A 209 22.39 -10.62 -8.03
CA GLY A 209 23.40 -11.68 -8.09
C GLY A 209 24.11 -12.01 -6.78
N HIS A 210 23.71 -11.40 -5.65
CA HIS A 210 24.32 -11.70 -4.36
C HIS A 210 24.05 -13.17 -3.94
N PRO A 211 25.08 -13.93 -3.52
CA PRO A 211 24.96 -15.37 -3.30
C PRO A 211 24.07 -15.77 -2.12
N THR A 212 23.87 -14.88 -1.15
CA THR A 212 23.01 -15.13 0.02
C THR A 212 21.55 -14.69 -0.18
N ILE A 213 21.20 -14.15 -1.35
CA ILE A 213 19.82 -13.76 -1.67
C ILE A 213 19.21 -14.83 -2.57
N GLU A 214 18.29 -15.59 -1.99
CA GLU A 214 17.54 -16.63 -2.69
C GLU A 214 16.40 -16.00 -3.49
N ARG A 215 16.30 -16.37 -4.76
CA ARG A 215 15.20 -15.93 -5.62
C ARG A 215 14.62 -17.09 -6.42
N ARG A 216 13.32 -17.00 -6.70
CA ARG A 216 12.60 -17.95 -7.56
C ARG A 216 11.73 -17.17 -8.55
N PRO A 217 11.45 -17.70 -9.75
CA PRO A 217 10.46 -17.11 -10.64
C PRO A 217 9.12 -16.96 -9.92
N ALA A 218 8.46 -15.81 -10.05
CA ALA A 218 7.19 -15.57 -9.36
C ALA A 218 6.12 -16.61 -9.73
N VAL A 219 6.07 -17.04 -11.00
CA VAL A 219 5.17 -18.10 -11.48
C VAL A 219 5.44 -19.48 -10.86
N ALA A 220 6.64 -19.73 -10.34
CA ALA A 220 6.95 -20.97 -9.63
C ALA A 220 6.38 -20.98 -8.19
N LEU A 221 5.95 -19.83 -7.67
CA LEU A 221 5.32 -19.67 -6.35
C LEU A 221 3.81 -19.45 -6.49
N ALA A 222 3.41 -18.62 -7.45
CA ALA A 222 2.03 -18.29 -7.77
C ALA A 222 1.85 -18.34 -9.30
N PRO A 223 1.27 -19.43 -9.86
CA PRO A 223 1.18 -19.65 -11.32
C PRO A 223 0.53 -18.52 -12.11
N ASP A 224 -0.28 -17.69 -11.45
CA ASP A 224 -1.03 -16.59 -12.03
C ASP A 224 -0.46 -15.21 -11.67
N SER A 225 0.78 -15.15 -11.18
CA SER A 225 1.50 -13.91 -10.84
C SER A 225 1.67 -12.98 -12.03
N ASP A 226 1.43 -11.69 -11.81
CA ASP A 226 1.67 -10.62 -12.78
C ASP A 226 3.17 -10.34 -13.05
N LEU A 227 4.04 -10.83 -12.17
CA LEU A 227 5.49 -10.67 -12.31
C LEU A 227 6.09 -11.69 -13.30
N GLY A 228 5.39 -12.80 -13.58
CA GLY A 228 5.84 -13.81 -14.54
C GLY A 228 7.10 -14.53 -14.08
N GLU A 229 8.06 -14.70 -14.99
CA GLU A 229 9.37 -15.32 -14.72
C GLU A 229 10.32 -14.46 -13.88
N ARG A 230 9.90 -13.26 -13.47
CA ARG A 230 10.77 -12.36 -12.72
C ARG A 230 11.18 -12.99 -11.38
N PRO A 231 12.46 -12.90 -11.02
CA PRO A 231 12.98 -13.51 -9.81
C PRO A 231 12.52 -12.69 -8.59
N VAL A 232 11.67 -13.29 -7.77
CA VAL A 232 11.20 -12.69 -6.52
C VAL A 232 12.00 -13.25 -5.35
N THR A 233 12.25 -12.41 -4.35
CA THR A 233 13.02 -12.77 -3.15
C THR A 233 12.26 -13.78 -2.30
N THR A 234 12.90 -14.91 -2.01
CA THR A 234 12.38 -15.96 -1.11
C THR A 234 13.19 -16.12 0.17
N GLY A 235 14.41 -15.59 0.18
CA GLY A 235 15.28 -15.60 1.34
C GLY A 235 16.36 -14.53 1.24
N VAL A 236 16.66 -13.90 2.37
CA VAL A 236 17.78 -12.95 2.51
C VAL A 236 18.65 -13.47 3.65
N GLY A 237 19.83 -13.98 3.31
CA GLY A 237 20.83 -14.40 4.28
C GLY A 237 21.55 -13.22 4.92
N THR A 238 22.65 -13.50 5.63
CA THR A 238 23.46 -12.44 6.26
C THR A 238 24.07 -11.52 5.21
N LEU A 239 23.99 -10.21 5.47
CA LEU A 239 24.60 -9.14 4.69
C LEU A 239 25.57 -8.36 5.57
N SER A 240 26.67 -7.88 5.00
CA SER A 240 27.56 -6.94 5.66
C SER A 240 26.94 -5.55 5.74
N ALA A 241 27.45 -4.71 6.65
CA ALA A 241 27.00 -3.32 6.78
C ALA A 241 27.18 -2.52 5.47
N ALA A 242 28.24 -2.79 4.71
CA ALA A 242 28.49 -2.14 3.43
C ALA A 242 27.45 -2.54 2.35
N GLU A 243 27.09 -3.83 2.30
CA GLU A 243 26.06 -4.34 1.39
C GLU A 243 24.67 -3.80 1.74
N ILE A 244 24.33 -3.75 3.03
CA ILE A 244 23.10 -3.13 3.53
C ILE A 244 23.05 -1.65 3.12
N GLY A 245 24.15 -0.92 3.34
CA GLY A 245 24.28 0.48 2.93
C GLY A 245 24.08 0.67 1.43
N ALA A 246 24.74 -0.14 0.60
CA ALA A 246 24.62 -0.05 -0.86
C ALA A 246 23.19 -0.31 -1.36
N ALA A 247 22.51 -1.33 -0.82
CA ALA A 247 21.13 -1.63 -1.18
C ALA A 247 20.18 -0.50 -0.77
N LEU A 248 20.32 0.02 0.44
CA LEU A 248 19.50 1.13 0.95
C LEU A 248 19.73 2.42 0.16
N ASP A 249 20.98 2.71 -0.23
CA ASP A 249 21.32 3.90 -1.00
C ASP A 249 20.74 3.83 -2.43
N ALA A 250 20.67 2.64 -3.04
CA ALA A 250 19.99 2.42 -4.32
C ALA A 250 18.48 2.71 -4.22
N GLY A 251 17.82 2.19 -3.18
CA GLY A 251 16.41 2.51 -2.91
C GLY A 251 16.18 3.99 -2.61
N ALA A 252 17.07 4.61 -1.82
CA ALA A 252 17.00 6.03 -1.50
C ALA A 252 17.16 6.91 -2.76
N ALA A 253 18.05 6.55 -3.68
CA ALA A 253 18.19 7.24 -4.96
C ALA A 253 16.88 7.16 -5.79
N CYS A 254 16.24 5.99 -5.85
CA CYS A 254 14.94 5.81 -6.49
C CYS A 254 13.86 6.71 -5.84
N ALA A 255 13.76 6.69 -4.52
CA ALA A 255 12.82 7.52 -3.76
C ALA A 255 13.07 9.03 -3.98
N ALA A 256 14.33 9.45 -4.03
CA ALA A 256 14.70 10.84 -4.28
C ALA A 256 14.21 11.31 -5.66
N VAL A 257 14.35 10.45 -6.69
CA VAL A 257 13.84 10.72 -8.03
C VAL A 257 12.31 10.85 -8.03
N PHE A 258 11.58 9.98 -7.34
CA PHE A 258 10.11 10.04 -7.26
C PHE A 258 9.64 11.30 -6.53
N ARG A 259 10.35 11.69 -5.47
CA ARG A 259 10.06 12.90 -4.71
C ARG A 259 10.35 14.17 -5.51
N ALA A 260 11.46 14.21 -6.24
CA ALA A 260 11.79 15.35 -7.13
C ALA A 260 10.74 15.56 -8.23
N ARG A 261 10.07 14.49 -8.67
CA ARG A 261 8.94 14.55 -9.61
C ARG A 261 7.59 14.83 -8.97
N GLY A 262 7.53 14.98 -7.65
CA GLY A 262 6.30 15.22 -6.90
C GLY A 262 5.35 14.02 -6.85
N TRP A 263 5.84 12.80 -7.11
CA TRP A 263 5.02 11.59 -7.05
C TRP A 263 4.79 11.10 -5.62
N ILE A 264 5.77 11.35 -4.75
CA ILE A 264 5.72 11.05 -3.32
C ILE A 264 6.15 12.27 -2.51
N ALA A 265 5.66 12.38 -1.27
CA ALA A 265 6.07 13.40 -0.33
C ALA A 265 7.30 12.98 0.49
N ALA A 266 7.31 11.72 0.94
CA ALA A 266 8.34 11.15 1.81
C ALA A 266 8.42 9.62 1.67
N ALA A 267 9.56 9.05 2.08
CA ALA A 267 9.78 7.60 2.16
C ALA A 267 10.68 7.23 3.34
N CYS A 268 10.41 6.10 3.98
CA CYS A 268 11.26 5.45 4.98
C CYS A 268 11.58 4.04 4.50
N LEU A 269 12.85 3.69 4.41
CA LEU A 269 13.34 2.39 3.94
C LEU A 269 14.10 1.72 5.08
N SER A 270 13.86 0.43 5.31
CA SER A 270 14.59 -0.37 6.30
C SER A 270 15.11 -1.68 5.70
N LEU A 271 16.30 -2.07 6.15
CA LEU A 271 16.95 -3.34 5.82
C LEU A 271 17.89 -3.75 6.97
N CYS A 272 17.64 -4.89 7.58
CA CYS A 272 18.45 -5.46 8.66
C CYS A 272 18.71 -4.49 9.83
N GLY A 273 17.71 -3.66 10.18
CA GLY A 273 17.77 -2.68 11.26
C GLY A 273 18.38 -1.33 10.88
N GLU A 274 18.98 -1.21 9.69
CA GLU A 274 19.43 0.07 9.14
C GLU A 274 18.29 0.80 8.44
N ILE A 275 18.27 2.14 8.56
CA ILE A 275 17.16 2.97 8.05
C ILE A 275 17.69 4.10 7.14
N ARG A 276 16.92 4.42 6.10
CA ARG A 276 17.04 5.66 5.32
C ARG A 276 15.71 6.39 5.30
N ILE A 277 15.75 7.71 5.49
CA ILE A 277 14.57 8.57 5.44
C ILE A 277 14.76 9.68 4.40
N LEU A 278 13.72 9.91 3.63
CA LEU A 278 13.60 11.02 2.70
C LEU A 278 12.33 11.82 2.99
N GLY A 279 12.48 13.13 3.18
CA GLY A 279 11.37 14.05 3.49
C GLY A 279 11.25 14.38 4.98
N THR A 280 10.54 15.48 5.30
CA THR A 280 10.53 16.10 6.65
C THR A 280 9.36 15.66 7.54
N LYS A 281 8.52 14.73 7.10
CA LYS A 281 7.32 14.28 7.83
C LYS A 281 7.55 13.00 8.65
N LEU A 282 8.76 12.48 8.62
CA LEU A 282 9.17 11.23 9.25
C LEU A 282 10.09 11.56 10.42
N GLU A 283 9.66 11.27 11.64
CA GLU A 283 10.44 11.43 12.87
C GLU A 283 10.83 10.04 13.37
N LEU A 284 12.13 9.75 13.42
CA LEU A 284 12.64 8.62 14.19
C LEU A 284 12.62 9.01 15.68
N PRO A 285 12.36 8.08 16.61
CA PRO A 285 12.66 8.33 18.00
C PRO A 285 14.17 8.64 18.07
N ALA A 286 14.52 9.74 18.73
CA ALA A 286 15.89 9.93 19.17
C ALA A 286 16.28 8.66 19.94
N HIS A 287 17.39 8.03 19.57
CA HIS A 287 17.91 6.85 20.25
C HIS A 287 17.85 7.10 21.78
N ALA A 288 17.10 6.27 22.50
CA ALA A 288 17.07 6.25 23.95
C ALA A 288 18.15 5.29 24.46
#